data_AF-A0A7J6UV90-F1
#
_entry.id   AF-A0A7J6UV90-F1
#
_cell.length_a   1.000
_cell.length_b   1.000
_cell.length_c   1.000
_cell.angle_alpha   90.00
_cell.angle_beta   90.00
_cell.angle_gamma   90.00
#
_symmetry.space_group_name_H-M   'P 1'
#
loop_
_entity.id
_entity.type
_entity.pdbx_description
1 polymer ?
#
loop_
_entity_poly.entity_id
_entity_poly.type
_entity_poly.pdbx_seq_one_letter_code
_entity_poly.pdbx_strand_id
1 'polypeptide(L)' 'GEEDECYDSNNNLFQLPEREKDSCFVPNKLRIFVGTWNVAGRSPVGSLAEDLEDWLNLKDTADIYVLG' A
#
# COMPACT_ATOMS: atom_id res chain seq x y z
N GLY A 1 21.15 -18.37 5.98
CA GLY A 1 20.80 -18.09 4.58
C GLY A 1 19.41 -18.60 4.43
N GLU A 2 18.44 -17.70 4.47
CA GLU A 2 17.03 -18.04 4.37
C GLU A 2 16.68 -17.97 2.89
N GLU A 3 16.26 -19.11 2.35
CA GLU A 3 15.99 -19.31 0.93
C GLU A 3 14.58 -18.78 0.67
N ASP A 4 14.48 -17.64 -0.01
CA ASP A 4 13.20 -17.05 -0.43
C ASP A 4 12.55 -17.95 -1.51
N GLU A 5 11.64 -18.84 -1.09
CA GLU A 5 10.84 -19.65 -2.00
C GLU A 5 9.79 -18.78 -2.72
N CYS A 6 9.91 -18.68 -4.05
CA CYS A 6 8.96 -17.96 -4.89
C CYS A 6 7.68 -18.80 -5.10
N TYR A 7 6.57 -18.40 -4.49
CA TYR A 7 5.26 -19.04 -4.69
C TYR A 7 4.66 -18.61 -6.03
N ASP A 8 4.56 -19.54 -6.97
CA ASP A 8 3.81 -19.35 -8.23
C ASP A 8 2.31 -19.51 -7.96
N SER A 9 1.61 -18.39 -7.72
CA SER A 9 0.14 -18.33 -7.75
C SER A 9 -0.36 -17.97 -9.15
N ASN A 10 -0.07 -18.83 -10.11
CA ASN A 10 -0.73 -18.82 -11.42
C ASN A 10 -2.18 -19.28 -11.28
N ASN A 11 -3.07 -18.36 -10.89
CA ASN A 11 -4.49 -18.43 -11.24
C ASN A 11 -4.76 -17.37 -12.30
N ASN A 12 -4.87 -17.85 -13.55
CA ASN A 12 -5.26 -17.14 -14.76
C ASN A 12 -6.11 -15.88 -14.52
N LEU A 13 -5.54 -14.72 -14.85
CA LEU A 13 -6.33 -13.61 -15.36
C LEU A 13 -5.51 -12.83 -16.40
N PHE A 14 -5.78 -13.15 -17.67
CA PHE A 14 -5.31 -12.52 -18.91
C PHE A 14 -3.90 -12.91 -19.39
N GLN A 15 -3.85 -13.86 -20.33
CA GLN A 15 -2.66 -14.20 -21.12
C GLN A 15 -2.05 -12.97 -21.79
N LEU A 16 -0.83 -12.60 -21.36
CA LEU A 16 0.10 -11.80 -22.15
C LEU A 16 1.19 -12.73 -22.71
N PRO A 17 1.63 -12.50 -23.96
CA PRO A 17 2.51 -13.42 -24.66
C PRO A 17 3.88 -13.50 -23.98
N GLU A 18 4.38 -14.73 -23.84
CA GLU A 18 5.65 -15.11 -23.22
C GLU A 18 6.82 -14.31 -23.83
N ARG A 19 7.27 -13.26 -23.14
CA ARG A 19 8.57 -12.64 -23.39
C ARG A 19 9.46 -12.92 -22.18
N GLU A 20 10.38 -13.85 -22.39
CA GLU A 20 11.60 -14.11 -21.60
C GLU A 20 11.42 -14.16 -20.08
N LYS A 21 11.16 -15.39 -19.64
CA LYS A 21 11.11 -15.85 -18.25
C LYS A 21 12.52 -15.95 -17.67
N ASP A 22 13.18 -14.82 -17.39
CA ASP A 22 14.46 -14.78 -16.65
C ASP A 22 14.60 -13.49 -15.81
N SER A 23 13.60 -13.21 -14.98
CA SER A 23 13.80 -12.36 -13.82
C SER A 23 13.16 -13.05 -12.64
N CYS A 24 13.91 -13.21 -11.54
CA CYS A 24 13.32 -13.37 -10.22
C CYS A 24 12.37 -12.18 -10.07
N PHE A 25 11.10 -12.38 -10.38
CA PHE A 25 10.07 -11.38 -10.20
C PHE A 25 9.90 -11.29 -8.69
N VAL A 26 10.73 -10.49 -8.04
CA VAL A 26 10.45 -10.03 -6.69
C VAL A 26 9.25 -9.11 -6.89
N PRO A 27 8.02 -9.53 -6.54
CA PRO A 27 6.89 -8.63 -6.65
C PRO A 27 7.21 -7.45 -5.73
N ASN A 28 7.42 -6.26 -6.30
CA ASN A 28 7.57 -5.04 -5.53
C ASN A 28 6.22 -4.80 -4.83
N LYS A 29 6.08 -5.33 -3.62
CA LYS A 29 4.88 -5.14 -2.79
C LYS A 29 4.93 -3.71 -2.26
N LEU A 30 3.97 -2.90 -2.69
CA LEU A 30 3.75 -1.57 -2.16
C LEU A 30 2.49 -1.58 -1.29
N ARG A 31 2.56 -0.86 -0.18
CA ARG A 31 1.46 -0.63 0.74
C ARG A 31 0.86 0.74 0.47
N ILE A 32 -0.44 0.80 0.21
CA ILE A 32 -1.15 2.04 -0.05
C ILE A 32 -2.21 2.24 1.03
N PHE A 33 -2.13 3.37 1.74
CA PHE A 33 -3.18 3.83 2.64
C PHE A 33 -4.12 4.75 1.88
N VAL A 34 -5.43 4.49 1.98
CA VAL A 34 -6.46 5.35 1.40
C VAL A 34 -7.47 5.69 2.50
N GLY A 35 -7.63 6.98 2.76
CA GLY A 35 -8.55 7.47 3.79
C GLY A 35 -9.29 8.71 3.32
N THR A 36 -10.52 8.88 3.79
CA THR A 36 -11.25 10.14 3.62
C THR A 36 -11.67 10.72 4.96
N TRP A 37 -11.58 12.04 5.10
CA TRP A 37 -12.01 12.75 6.29
C TRP A 37 -12.86 13.99 5.97
N ASN A 38 -14.13 13.94 6.35
CA ASN A 38 -14.98 15.12 6.36
C ASN A 38 -14.59 16.06 7.51
N VAL A 39 -13.84 17.12 7.18
CA VAL A 39 -13.43 18.15 8.14
C VAL A 39 -14.52 19.17 8.51
N ALA A 40 -15.71 19.08 7.90
CA ALA A 40 -16.85 19.96 8.17
C ALA A 40 -16.52 21.47 8.14
N GLY A 41 -15.60 21.88 7.25
CA GLY A 41 -15.14 23.27 7.11
C GLY A 41 -14.24 23.77 8.27
N ARG A 42 -13.75 22.86 9.12
CA ARG A 42 -12.85 23.18 10.24
C ARG A 42 -11.40 22.99 9.83
N SER A 43 -10.53 23.90 10.28
CA SER A 43 -9.08 23.77 10.10
C SER A 43 -8.56 22.64 11.00
N PRO A 44 -7.63 21.79 10.52
CA PRO A 44 -7.02 20.73 11.31
C PRO A 44 -5.96 21.30 12.25
N VAL A 45 -6.40 21.99 13.30
CA VAL A 45 -5.55 22.55 14.36
C VAL A 45 -6.08 22.11 15.72
N GLY A 46 -5.21 22.04 16.72
CA GLY A 46 -5.59 21.59 18.06
C GLY A 46 -5.88 20.09 18.10
N SER A 47 -6.99 19.68 18.71
CA SER A 47 -7.32 18.25 18.89
C SER A 47 -7.40 17.48 17.56
N LEU A 48 -7.84 18.16 16.49
CA LEU A 48 -7.96 17.54 15.16
C LEU A 48 -6.59 17.12 14.58
N ALA A 49 -5.50 17.76 15.00
CA ALA A 49 -4.16 17.38 14.60
C ALA A 49 -3.66 16.14 15.37
N GLU A 50 -4.03 15.99 16.64
CA GLU A 50 -3.71 14.77 17.41
C GLU A 50 -4.50 13.56 16.89
N ASP A 51 -5.77 13.76 16.52
CA ASP A 51 -6.60 12.71 15.91
C ASP A 51 -6.06 12.25 14.54
N LEU A 52 -5.29 13.10 13.84
CA LEU A 52 -4.76 12.80 12.51
C LEU A 52 -3.66 11.73 12.54
N GLU A 53 -2.77 11.76 13.54
CA GLU A 53 -1.65 10.81 13.64
C GLU A 53 -2.15 9.37 13.85
N ASP A 54 -3.14 9.22 14.73
CA ASP A 54 -3.80 7.94 14.96
C ASP A 54 -4.64 7.50 13.75
N TRP A 55 -5.33 8.43 13.09
CA TRP A 55 -6.10 8.13 11.87
C TRP A 55 -5.24 7.66 10.71
N LEU A 56 -4.06 8.26 10.52
CA LEU A 56 -3.07 7.84 9.53
C LEU A 56 -2.43 6.49 9.85
N ASN A 57 -2.67 5.95 11.06
CA ASN A 57 -2.12 4.69 11.54
C ASN A 57 -0.61 4.58 11.29
N LEU A 58 0.14 5.61 11.71
CA LEU A 58 1.59 5.68 11.49
C LEU A 58 2.39 4.55 12.17
N LYS A 59 1.75 3.77 13.04
CA LYS A 59 2.32 2.54 13.61
C LYS A 59 2.49 1.44 12.56
N ASP A 60 1.69 1.46 11.50
CA ASP A 60 1.74 0.51 10.39
C ASP A 60 1.88 1.24 9.05
N THR A 61 3.03 1.88 8.87
CA THR A 61 3.27 2.83 7.78
C THR A 61 3.03 2.24 6.39
N ALA A 62 2.35 3.00 5.53
CA ALA A 62 2.25 2.74 4.10
C ALA A 62 3.39 3.42 3.32
N ASP A 63 3.65 2.94 2.11
CA ASP A 63 4.60 3.55 1.17
C ASP A 63 3.98 4.78 0.47
N ILE A 64 2.66 4.75 0.27
CA ILE A 64 1.89 5.82 -0.40
C ILE A 64 0.62 6.10 0.40
N TYR A 65 0.30 7.39 0.60
CA TYR A 65 -0.94 7.84 1.25
C TYR A 65 -1.79 8.65 0.26
N VAL A 66 -3.05 8.25 0.11
CA VAL A 66 -4.06 8.95 -0.68
C VAL A 66 -5.16 9.42 0.26
N LEU A 67 -5.28 10.74 0.44
CA LEU A 67 -6.17 11.35 1.42
C LEU A 67 -7.22 12.24 0.71
N GLY A 68 -8.49 12.11 1.09
CA GLY A 68 -9.62 12.82 0.48
C GLY A 68 -10.54 13.52 1.47
#